data_AF-A0A2N6C900-F1
#
_entry.id   AF-A0A2N6C900-F1
#
_cell.length_a   1.000
_cell.length_b   1.000
_cell.length_c   1.000
_cell.angle_alpha   90.00
_cell.angle_beta   90.00
_cell.angle_gamma   90.00
#
_symmetry.space_group_name_H-M   'P 1'
#
loop_
_entity.id
_entity.type
_entity.pdbx_description
1 polymer ?
#
loop_
_entity_poly.entity_id
_entity_poly.type
_entity_poly.pdbx_seq_one_letter_code
_entity_poly.pdbx_strand_id
1 'polypeptide(L)'
;MADNEKDATVATTKIPITYVRPDNTAVITCPHCGRQKTLQALSFKGHKHKLKVKCGCDKVFTAHLEFRKKVRKKVNLRGKYVNHSQEDKAGNIVVRNISLSGLEFTSYDIQDFKLDDELTLTFTLHDEHLSEIKKGAVVRDIRPNSVGCEFDGSGNYGYDGPLGYFIMS
;
A
#
# COMPACT_ATOMS: atom_id res chain seq x y z
N MET A 1 26.55 -27.41 -32.37
CA MET A 1 25.50 -27.98 -31.51
C MET A 1 25.90 -27.60 -30.09
N ALA A 2 25.69 -26.35 -29.65
CA ALA A 2 24.40 -25.70 -29.37
C ALA A 2 23.61 -26.52 -28.34
N ASP A 3 23.26 -26.09 -27.12
CA ASP A 3 23.41 -24.79 -26.44
C ASP A 3 23.44 -25.05 -24.92
N ASN A 4 24.19 -24.22 -24.20
CA ASN A 4 24.34 -24.24 -22.75
C ASN A 4 23.30 -23.31 -22.13
N GLU A 5 22.26 -23.87 -21.51
CA GLU A 5 21.15 -23.15 -20.91
C GLU A 5 21.60 -22.55 -19.56
N LYS A 6 21.89 -21.24 -19.55
CA LYS A 6 22.25 -20.50 -18.34
C LYS A 6 20.99 -20.00 -17.65
N ASP A 7 20.73 -20.61 -16.52
CA ASP A 7 19.73 -20.24 -15.52
C ASP A 7 19.96 -18.80 -15.03
N ALA A 8 19.04 -17.90 -15.39
CA ALA A 8 19.09 -16.48 -15.00
C ALA A 8 18.31 -16.29 -13.69
N THR A 9 19.04 -16.32 -12.57
CA THR A 9 18.55 -15.91 -11.26
C THR A 9 18.12 -14.43 -11.28
N VAL A 10 16.81 -14.17 -11.21
CA VAL A 10 16.26 -12.82 -11.10
C VAL A 10 16.57 -12.27 -9.71
N ALA A 11 17.62 -11.45 -9.62
CA ALA A 11 17.99 -10.75 -8.40
C ALA A 11 16.91 -9.72 -8.00
N THR A 12 16.21 -9.98 -6.90
CA THR A 12 15.24 -9.07 -6.30
C THR A 12 15.96 -7.83 -5.77
N THR A 13 16.12 -6.81 -6.60
CA THR A 13 16.83 -5.58 -6.23
C THR A 13 15.99 -4.82 -5.20
N LYS A 14 16.47 -4.75 -3.94
CA LYS A 14 15.82 -3.96 -2.87
C LYS A 14 15.74 -2.50 -3.31
N ILE A 15 14.53 -1.98 -3.47
CA ILE A 15 14.28 -0.58 -3.80
C ILE A 15 14.56 0.27 -2.54
N PRO A 16 15.45 1.28 -2.60
CA PRO A 16 15.73 2.13 -1.45
C PRO A 16 14.47 2.90 -1.03
N ILE A 17 14.15 2.81 0.26
CA ILE A 17 13.05 3.54 0.91
C ILE A 17 13.59 4.88 1.40
N THR A 18 12.94 5.97 0.98
CA THR A 18 13.23 7.32 1.41
C THR A 18 12.05 7.84 2.25
N TYR A 19 12.28 8.06 3.53
CA TYR A 19 11.25 8.62 4.42
C TYR A 19 11.06 10.11 4.17
N VAL A 20 9.80 10.51 4.08
CA VAL A 20 9.41 11.93 3.94
C VAL A 20 9.43 12.59 5.31
N ARG A 21 10.15 13.71 5.41
CA ARG A 21 10.32 14.48 6.63
C ARG A 21 9.06 15.27 7.00
N PRO A 22 8.96 15.77 8.25
CA PRO A 22 7.81 16.57 8.69
C PRO A 22 7.57 17.85 7.86
N ASP A 23 8.62 18.44 7.31
CA ASP A 23 8.57 19.59 6.39
C ASP A 23 8.15 19.23 4.96
N ASN A 24 7.69 17.98 4.75
CA ASN A 24 7.30 17.41 3.46
C ASN A 24 8.44 17.29 2.44
N THR A 25 9.69 17.27 2.89
CA THR A 25 10.84 17.01 2.01
C THR A 25 11.30 15.57 2.05
N ALA A 26 11.90 15.08 0.97
CA ALA A 26 12.55 13.78 0.90
C ALA A 26 13.97 13.93 0.33
N VAL A 27 14.95 13.27 0.95
CA VAL A 27 16.32 13.21 0.43
C VAL A 27 16.53 11.90 -0.29
N ILE A 28 16.60 11.97 -1.61
CA ILE A 28 16.91 10.81 -2.44
C ILE A 28 18.43 10.71 -2.59
N THR A 29 18.97 9.56 -2.18
CA THR A 29 20.37 9.20 -2.36
C THR A 29 20.51 8.24 -3.54
N CYS A 30 21.38 8.57 -4.50
CA CYS A 30 21.68 7.67 -5.61
C CYS A 30 22.48 6.45 -5.11
N PRO A 31 22.02 5.20 -5.36
CA PRO A 31 22.71 4.01 -4.90
C PRO A 31 24.02 3.74 -5.66
N HIS A 32 24.24 4.40 -6.82
CA HIS A 32 25.42 4.17 -7.66
C HIS A 32 26.58 5.11 -7.39
N CYS A 33 26.30 6.36 -6.98
CA CYS A 33 27.33 7.40 -6.81
C CYS A 33 27.21 8.19 -5.52
N GLY A 34 26.22 7.90 -4.67
CA GLY A 34 26.02 8.58 -3.38
C GLY A 34 25.49 10.01 -3.46
N ARG A 35 25.31 10.59 -4.65
CA ARG A 35 24.75 11.96 -4.79
C ARG A 35 23.35 12.03 -4.18
N GLN A 36 23.09 13.12 -3.47
CA GLN A 36 21.82 13.37 -2.81
C GLN A 36 21.07 14.52 -3.49
N LYS A 37 19.74 14.43 -3.54
CA LYS A 37 18.87 15.53 -3.95
C LYS A 37 17.66 15.60 -3.05
N THR A 38 17.38 16.79 -2.52
CA THR A 38 16.17 17.09 -1.76
C THR A 38 15.05 17.45 -2.73
N LEU A 39 13.85 16.91 -2.51
CA LEU A 39 12.65 17.24 -3.28
C LEU A 39 11.46 17.50 -2.35
N GLN A 40 10.53 18.33 -2.84
CA GLN A 40 9.22 18.50 -2.24
C GLN A 40 8.38 17.25 -2.50
N ALA A 41 8.07 16.51 -1.43
CA ALA A 41 7.44 15.20 -1.51
C ALA A 41 5.91 15.30 -1.57
N LEU A 42 5.32 16.41 -1.12
CA LEU A 42 3.86 16.56 -0.98
C LEU A 42 3.11 16.27 -2.29
N SER A 43 3.66 16.68 -3.43
CA SER A 43 3.09 16.46 -4.76
C SER A 43 3.00 14.98 -5.18
N PHE A 44 3.68 14.09 -4.48
CA PHE A 44 3.67 12.64 -4.75
C PHE A 44 2.79 11.85 -3.77
N LYS A 45 2.31 12.49 -2.70
CA LYS A 45 1.46 11.86 -1.68
C LYS A 45 0.12 11.44 -2.30
N GLY A 46 -0.32 10.20 -2.04
CA GLY A 46 -1.59 9.65 -2.52
C GLY A 46 -1.63 9.18 -3.98
N HIS A 47 -0.57 9.42 -4.78
CA HIS A 47 -0.57 9.11 -6.21
C HIS A 47 0.62 8.24 -6.66
N LYS A 48 1.86 8.64 -6.33
CA LYS A 48 3.08 7.98 -6.83
C LYS A 48 4.15 7.87 -5.74
N HIS A 49 4.07 6.80 -4.95
CA HIS A 49 5.08 6.48 -3.94
C HIS A 49 6.40 5.97 -4.55
N LYS A 50 6.41 5.54 -5.82
CA LYS A 50 7.62 5.10 -6.54
C LYS A 50 8.00 6.13 -7.60
N LEU A 51 9.22 6.66 -7.51
CA LEU A 51 9.77 7.65 -8.43
C LEU A 51 10.90 7.05 -9.24
N LYS A 52 10.83 7.16 -10.56
CA LYS A 52 11.96 6.85 -11.45
C LYS A 52 12.88 8.07 -11.51
N VAL A 53 14.10 7.94 -11.00
CA VAL A 53 15.06 9.03 -10.85
C VAL A 53 16.25 8.79 -11.77
N LYS A 54 16.54 9.75 -12.65
CA LYS A 54 17.79 9.81 -13.40
C LYS A 54 18.81 10.62 -12.59
N CYS A 55 19.90 9.99 -12.18
CA CYS A 55 21.01 10.69 -11.54
C CYS A 55 21.89 11.39 -12.59
N GLY A 56 22.63 12.42 -12.18
CA GLY A 56 23.68 13.01 -13.01
C GLY A 56 24.94 12.15 -13.17
N CYS A 57 24.93 10.88 -12.70
CA CYS A 57 25.91 9.84 -13.07
C CYS A 57 25.37 8.92 -14.17
N ASP A 58 24.31 9.35 -14.86
CA ASP A 58 23.61 8.65 -15.95
C ASP A 58 22.93 7.32 -15.59
N LYS A 59 22.99 6.89 -14.33
CA LYS A 59 22.21 5.77 -13.83
C LYS A 59 20.78 6.17 -13.49
N VAL A 60 19.85 5.28 -13.79
CA VAL A 60 18.42 5.41 -13.47
C VAL A 60 18.07 4.39 -12.41
N PHE A 61 17.39 4.83 -11.36
CA PHE A 61 16.95 3.96 -10.27
C PHE A 61 15.56 4.37 -9.79
N THR A 62 14.90 3.48 -9.05
CA THR A 62 13.60 3.75 -8.44
C THR A 62 13.81 4.12 -6.98
N ALA A 63 13.23 5.23 -6.54
CA ALA A 63 13.14 5.61 -5.13
C ALA A 63 11.71 5.40 -4.63
N HIS A 64 11.55 4.79 -3.45
CA HIS A 64 10.24 4.63 -2.81
C HIS A 64 10.09 5.68 -1.71
N LEU A 65 9.24 6.68 -1.93
CA LEU A 65 8.89 7.67 -0.93
C LEU A 65 7.93 7.06 0.10
N GLU A 66 8.36 7.00 1.35
CA GLU A 66 7.56 6.55 2.49
C GLU A 66 6.99 7.76 3.23
N PHE A 67 5.70 7.99 3.03
CA PHE A 67 4.92 9.07 3.66
C PHE A 67 4.20 8.64 4.93
N ARG A 68 4.15 7.32 5.19
CA ARG A 68 3.32 6.77 6.27
C ARG A 68 3.96 7.12 7.61
N LYS A 69 3.19 7.81 8.44
CA LYS A 69 3.48 8.03 9.86
C LYS A 69 2.83 7.00 10.78
N LYS A 70 1.90 6.18 10.24
CA LYS A 70 1.07 5.25 11.01
C LYS A 70 1.55 3.81 10.83
N VAL A 71 1.63 3.08 11.95
CA VAL A 71 1.99 1.65 12.01
C VAL A 71 0.95 0.81 11.27
N ARG A 72 1.41 -0.22 10.56
CA ARG A 72 0.57 -1.27 9.95
C ARG A 72 0.71 -2.56 10.76
N LYS A 73 -0.40 -3.07 11.27
CA LYS A 73 -0.47 -4.39 11.92
C LYS A 73 -0.68 -5.46 10.85
N LYS A 74 0.19 -6.48 10.82
CA LYS A 74 -0.01 -7.65 9.95
C LYS A 74 -1.14 -8.50 10.51
N VAL A 75 -2.05 -8.94 9.65
CA VAL A 75 -3.26 -9.67 10.04
C VAL A 75 -3.63 -10.73 9.01
N ASN A 76 -4.58 -11.60 9.36
CA ASN A 76 -5.18 -12.56 8.45
C ASN A 76 -6.68 -12.65 8.72
N LEU A 77 -7.41 -11.58 8.38
CA LEU A 77 -8.84 -11.44 8.67
C LEU A 77 -9.65 -11.75 7.42
N ARG A 78 -10.69 -12.57 7.56
CA ARG A 78 -11.66 -12.78 6.48
C ARG A 78 -12.63 -11.62 6.44
N GLY A 79 -13.00 -11.22 5.24
CA GLY A 79 -13.94 -10.14 5.03
C GLY A 79 -14.62 -10.24 3.67
N LYS A 80 -15.40 -9.21 3.37
CA LYS A 80 -16.11 -9.01 2.12
C LYS A 80 -15.85 -7.61 1.57
N TYR A 81 -16.02 -7.47 0.27
CA TYR A 81 -16.07 -6.18 -0.40
C TYR A 81 -17.39 -6.01 -1.17
N VAL A 82 -17.78 -4.76 -1.39
CA VAL A 82 -18.73 -4.33 -2.41
C VAL A 82 -18.03 -3.24 -3.22
N ASN A 83 -17.95 -3.38 -4.53
CA ASN A 83 -17.32 -2.43 -5.44
C ASN A 83 -18.38 -1.57 -6.11
N HIS A 84 -18.55 -0.34 -5.63
CA HIS A 84 -19.56 0.60 -6.10
C HIS A 84 -19.23 1.17 -7.49
N SER A 85 -17.96 1.13 -7.89
CA SER A 85 -17.52 1.53 -9.23
C SER A 85 -17.77 0.45 -10.30
N GLN A 86 -18.20 -0.74 -9.90
CA GLN A 86 -18.41 -1.90 -10.78
C GLN A 86 -19.74 -2.60 -10.49
N GLU A 87 -20.85 -1.86 -10.62
CA GLU A 87 -22.22 -2.39 -10.50
C GLU A 87 -22.46 -3.14 -9.17
N ASP A 88 -21.90 -2.61 -8.08
CA ASP A 88 -21.97 -3.20 -6.74
C ASP A 88 -21.47 -4.66 -6.68
N LYS A 89 -20.53 -5.03 -7.55
CA LYS A 89 -19.91 -6.36 -7.53
C LYS A 89 -19.34 -6.64 -6.15
N ALA A 90 -19.73 -7.78 -5.59
CA ALA A 90 -19.35 -8.17 -4.24
C ALA A 90 -18.58 -9.49 -4.23
N GLY A 91 -17.70 -9.66 -3.25
CA GLY A 91 -16.93 -10.88 -3.11
C GLY A 91 -16.18 -10.97 -1.80
N ASN A 92 -15.38 -12.02 -1.65
CA ASN A 92 -14.62 -12.29 -0.44
C ASN A 92 -13.20 -11.73 -0.54
N ILE A 93 -12.67 -11.30 0.60
CA ILE A 93 -11.30 -10.83 0.76
C ILE A 93 -10.62 -11.48 1.97
N VAL A 94 -9.29 -11.47 1.95
CA VAL A 94 -8.46 -11.72 3.12
C VAL A 94 -7.59 -10.50 3.36
N VAL A 95 -7.83 -9.78 4.47
CA VAL A 95 -7.03 -8.63 4.89
C VAL A 95 -5.68 -9.13 5.41
N ARG A 96 -4.58 -8.59 4.87
CA ARG A 96 -3.19 -8.99 5.16
C ARG A 96 -2.43 -8.01 6.05
N ASN A 97 -2.75 -6.73 5.94
CA ASN A 97 -2.31 -5.73 6.89
C ASN A 97 -3.32 -4.59 6.97
N ILE A 98 -3.35 -3.93 8.12
CA ILE A 98 -4.27 -2.84 8.39
C ILE A 98 -3.56 -1.71 9.15
N SER A 99 -3.98 -0.49 8.87
CA SER A 99 -3.62 0.74 9.57
C SER A 99 -4.87 1.59 9.75
N LEU A 100 -4.76 2.68 10.51
CA LEU A 100 -5.87 3.61 10.70
C LEU A 100 -6.30 4.34 9.42
N SER A 101 -5.43 4.39 8.40
CA SER A 101 -5.72 5.08 7.13
C SER A 101 -6.06 4.13 5.99
N GLY A 102 -6.04 2.82 6.19
CA GLY A 102 -6.30 1.87 5.12
C GLY A 102 -5.75 0.48 5.39
N LEU A 103 -5.91 -0.40 4.40
CA LEU A 103 -5.52 -1.81 4.51
C LEU A 103 -5.00 -2.36 3.18
N GLU A 104 -4.43 -3.55 3.22
CA GLU A 104 -4.12 -4.37 2.05
C GLU A 104 -4.85 -5.70 2.16
N PHE A 105 -5.49 -6.14 1.08
CA PHE A 105 -6.18 -7.42 1.01
C PHE A 105 -5.79 -8.24 -0.20
N THR A 106 -6.11 -9.53 -0.17
CA THR A 106 -6.04 -10.46 -1.31
C THR A 106 -7.43 -10.98 -1.64
N SER A 107 -7.72 -11.21 -2.92
CA SER A 107 -8.97 -11.81 -3.40
C SER A 107 -8.67 -12.75 -4.58
N TYR A 108 -9.61 -13.63 -4.93
CA TYR A 108 -9.50 -14.39 -6.19
C TYR A 108 -9.78 -13.51 -7.40
N ASP A 109 -10.54 -12.43 -7.21
CA ASP A 109 -11.01 -11.52 -8.26
C ASP A 109 -10.11 -10.28 -8.40
N ILE A 110 -8.81 -10.38 -8.04
CA ILE A 110 -7.90 -9.20 -8.03
C ILE A 110 -7.85 -8.48 -9.37
N GLN A 111 -7.96 -9.23 -10.47
CA GLN A 111 -7.88 -8.69 -11.83
C GLN A 111 -9.03 -7.75 -12.17
N ASP A 112 -10.14 -7.83 -11.43
CA ASP A 112 -11.31 -6.99 -11.69
C ASP A 112 -11.17 -5.61 -11.07
N PHE A 113 -10.36 -5.43 -10.02
CA PHE A 113 -10.17 -4.14 -9.37
C PHE A 113 -9.41 -3.16 -10.26
N LYS A 114 -9.82 -1.88 -10.22
CA LYS A 114 -9.13 -0.78 -10.89
C LYS A 114 -8.68 0.26 -9.88
N LEU A 115 -7.67 1.04 -10.28
CA LEU A 115 -7.27 2.21 -9.48
C LEU A 115 -8.47 3.15 -9.36
N ASP A 116 -8.62 3.72 -8.17
CA ASP A 116 -9.69 4.63 -7.79
C ASP A 116 -11.09 4.00 -7.67
N ASP A 117 -11.22 2.67 -7.76
CA ASP A 117 -12.48 1.99 -7.42
C ASP A 117 -12.89 2.30 -5.97
N GLU A 118 -14.17 2.62 -5.78
CA GLU A 118 -14.79 2.91 -4.49
C GLU A 118 -15.41 1.62 -3.92
N LEU A 119 -14.93 1.23 -2.74
CA LEU A 119 -15.27 -0.02 -2.09
C LEU A 119 -15.94 0.23 -0.74
N THR A 120 -16.94 -0.58 -0.40
CA THR A 120 -17.27 -0.86 1.00
C THR A 120 -16.60 -2.15 1.43
N LEU A 121 -15.79 -2.08 2.48
CA LEU A 121 -15.10 -3.24 3.06
C LEU A 121 -15.78 -3.63 4.38
N THR A 122 -16.00 -4.92 4.60
CA THR A 122 -16.55 -5.45 5.86
C THR A 122 -15.72 -6.62 6.35
N PHE A 123 -15.22 -6.55 7.59
CA PHE A 123 -14.38 -7.60 8.18
C PHE A 123 -14.47 -7.59 9.70
N THR A 124 -14.21 -8.73 10.32
CA THR A 124 -14.25 -8.89 11.77
C THR A 124 -12.84 -8.82 12.33
N LEU A 125 -12.62 -7.96 13.33
CA LEU A 125 -11.40 -7.95 14.13
C LEU A 125 -11.42 -9.17 15.05
N HIS A 126 -10.30 -9.87 15.17
CA HIS A 126 -10.16 -10.95 16.17
C HIS A 126 -9.71 -10.35 17.52
N ASP A 127 -10.40 -9.30 17.97
CA ASP A 127 -10.28 -8.77 19.33
C ASP A 127 -11.22 -9.52 20.28
N GLU A 128 -11.19 -9.18 21.57
CA GLU A 128 -12.02 -9.82 22.60
C GLU A 128 -13.52 -9.70 22.31
N HIS A 129 -13.93 -8.68 21.54
CA HIS A 129 -15.31 -8.39 21.22
C HIS A 129 -15.77 -8.89 19.84
N LEU A 130 -14.86 -9.48 19.05
CA LEU A 130 -15.12 -9.85 17.65
C LEU A 130 -15.74 -8.69 16.85
N SER A 131 -15.16 -7.50 16.99
CA SER A 131 -15.71 -6.25 16.46
C SER A 131 -15.83 -6.29 14.94
N GLU A 132 -17.04 -6.10 14.40
CA GLU A 132 -17.24 -5.93 12.96
C GLU A 132 -16.91 -4.50 12.53
N ILE A 133 -16.08 -4.38 11.49
CA ILE A 133 -15.70 -3.11 10.87
C ILE A 133 -16.33 -3.06 9.49
N LYS A 134 -17.13 -2.02 9.25
CA LYS A 134 -17.64 -1.65 7.92
C LYS A 134 -17.14 -0.26 7.57
N LYS A 135 -16.37 -0.14 6.48
CA LYS A 135 -15.74 1.14 6.11
C LYS A 135 -15.63 1.31 4.60
N GLY A 136 -15.87 2.53 4.13
CA GLY A 136 -15.59 2.88 2.74
C GLY A 136 -14.10 3.06 2.50
N ALA A 137 -13.64 2.72 1.30
CA ALA A 137 -12.24 2.75 0.93
C ALA A 137 -12.08 2.96 -0.58
N VAL A 138 -10.95 3.53 -1.00
CA VAL A 138 -10.58 3.74 -2.40
C VAL A 138 -9.36 2.91 -2.72
N VAL A 139 -9.37 2.21 -3.86
CA VAL A 139 -8.21 1.46 -4.36
C VAL A 139 -7.09 2.42 -4.77
N ARG A 140 -5.90 2.28 -4.16
CA ARG A 140 -4.74 3.15 -4.41
C ARG A 140 -3.52 2.41 -4.96
N ASP A 141 -3.46 1.10 -4.82
CA ASP A 141 -2.35 0.28 -5.30
C ASP A 141 -2.88 -1.09 -5.73
N ILE A 142 -2.51 -1.55 -6.92
CA ILE A 142 -2.82 -2.90 -7.40
C ILE A 142 -1.49 -3.60 -7.65
N ARG A 143 -1.31 -4.73 -6.99
CA ARG A 143 -0.16 -5.61 -7.10
C ARG A 143 -0.62 -6.95 -7.66
N PRO A 144 0.29 -7.79 -8.18
CA PRO A 144 -0.09 -9.08 -8.77
C PRO A 144 -0.99 -9.94 -7.89
N ASN A 145 -0.79 -9.88 -6.57
CA ASN A 145 -1.49 -10.74 -5.60
C ASN A 145 -2.20 -9.95 -4.50
N SER A 146 -2.29 -8.62 -4.58
CA SER A 146 -2.94 -7.83 -3.53
C SER A 146 -3.45 -6.47 -4.02
N VAL A 147 -4.44 -5.96 -3.30
CA VAL A 147 -5.01 -4.63 -3.51
C VAL A 147 -4.79 -3.81 -2.23
N GLY A 148 -4.21 -2.63 -2.39
CA GLY A 148 -4.01 -1.65 -1.34
C GLY A 148 -5.10 -0.57 -1.42
N CYS A 149 -5.79 -0.36 -0.31
CA CYS A 149 -6.85 0.63 -0.20
C CYS A 149 -6.53 1.68 0.85
N GLU A 150 -6.98 2.90 0.58
CA GLU A 150 -7.05 3.99 1.54
C GLU A 150 -8.48 4.11 2.02
N PHE A 151 -8.68 4.19 3.33
CA PHE A 151 -10.01 4.40 3.87
C PHE A 151 -10.52 5.79 3.54
N ASP A 152 -11.82 5.90 3.29
CA ASP A 152 -12.46 7.21 3.27
C ASP A 152 -12.36 7.86 4.67
N GLY A 153 -12.42 9.19 4.70
CA GLY A 153 -12.41 9.95 5.95
C GLY A 153 -13.70 9.77 6.77
N SER A 154 -14.60 8.86 6.38
CA SER A 154 -15.91 8.67 6.98
C SER A 154 -15.84 7.62 8.11
N GLY A 155 -16.68 7.81 9.13
CA GLY A 155 -16.81 6.88 10.27
C GLY A 155 -15.86 7.15 11.45
N ASN A 156 -16.36 6.84 12.66
CA ASN A 156 -15.77 7.16 13.96
C ASN A 156 -14.66 6.17 14.41
N TYR A 157 -13.85 5.68 13.47
CA TYR A 157 -12.79 4.70 13.72
C TYR A 157 -11.41 5.36 13.83
N GLY A 158 -11.37 6.49 14.55
CA GLY A 158 -10.14 7.17 14.94
C GLY A 158 -9.31 6.31 15.91
N TYR A 159 -8.27 6.89 16.51
CA TYR A 159 -7.43 6.19 17.49
C TYR A 159 -8.25 5.64 18.68
N ASP A 160 -9.37 6.27 19.00
CA ASP A 160 -10.25 5.92 20.14
C ASP A 160 -11.35 4.92 19.77
N GLY A 161 -11.35 4.38 18.54
CA GLY A 161 -12.31 3.36 18.10
C GLY A 161 -11.74 1.94 18.17
N PRO A 162 -12.59 0.90 17.97
CA PRO A 162 -12.17 -0.52 18.00
C PRO A 162 -10.97 -0.81 17.08
N LEU A 163 -10.94 -0.20 15.91
CA LEU A 163 -9.82 -0.31 14.97
C LEU A 163 -8.52 0.28 15.53
N GLY A 164 -8.60 1.42 16.22
CA GLY A 164 -7.44 2.06 16.84
C GLY A 164 -6.85 1.20 17.95
N TYR A 165 -7.68 0.74 18.88
CA TYR A 165 -7.25 -0.19 19.94
C TYR A 165 -6.64 -1.47 19.36
N PHE A 166 -7.28 -2.06 18.35
CA PHE A 166 -6.78 -3.26 17.69
C PHE A 166 -5.42 -3.06 17.01
N ILE A 167 -5.14 -1.89 16.44
CA ILE A 167 -3.84 -1.59 15.80
C ILE A 167 -2.73 -1.36 16.84
N MET A 168 -3.10 -0.86 18.03
CA MET A 168 -2.14 -0.51 19.10
C MET A 168 -1.83 -1.67 20.06
N SER A 169 -2.62 -2.76 20.04
CA SER A 169 -2.31 -4.01 20.75
C SER A 169 -1.28 -4.87 20.05
#